data_AF-A0A1Q5HZZ9-F1
#
_entry.id   AF-A0A1Q5HZZ9-F1
#
_cell.length_a   1.000
_cell.length_b   1.000
_cell.length_c   1.000
_cell.angle_alpha   90.00
_cell.angle_beta   90.00
_cell.angle_gamma   90.00
#
_symmetry.space_group_name_H-M   'P 1'
#
loop_
_entity.id
_entity.type
_entity.pdbx_description
1 polymer ?
#
loop_
_entity_poly.entity_id
_entity_poly.type
_entity_poly.pdbx_seq_one_letter_code
_entity_poly.pdbx_strand_id
1 'polypeptide(L)'
;MGHTVRGSWVPSVALRVGAGNVEVSALLLGADGRVRGDADMVFEGQPVHPSGAVRHEEASLVVELGAVEAAVERIVVAGSAGGGVLSAVAPDGEAVVACTVTGGPDALAVVLAEFFRESGGWKAVEGGRGYASGLAGLVTAYGVDVAEEEPAAVAGPVPLTGVAKVPGQAPPVAGAPAAWEPVGAQPGATAGEPVGALFAPPVVGGPLPVAAAAGQVAAPAPPGPFPPADRPYELVEGWEFGPVFEPFVVEGRGNDVIQLDDRVGDGPVLVEVAQEGRGYLGLFTLDRRNRDETDFLLNDLLPEFRGSTFAQVPKGRPLRMRLAADHRWILRVKPLAAARRLEGTLHGYGPELLVYRGGGADLRVDFQGSPEDGRGYAGIQSYGVEGRTGGRLPAMDLLLNEIGPLRQTVPVPRGPQLLHLRAEGAWTFTVQELD
;
A
#
# COMPACT_ATOMS: atom_id res chain seq x y z
N MET A 1 3.94 17.33 0.62
CA MET A 1 3.43 17.11 1.99
C MET A 1 1.93 16.89 1.89
N GLY A 2 1.42 15.86 2.56
CA GLY A 2 0.10 15.27 2.29
C GLY A 2 0.28 13.84 1.80
N HIS A 3 0.68 12.95 2.72
CA HIS A 3 0.67 11.51 2.45
C HIS A 3 -0.77 11.04 2.49
N THR A 4 -1.25 10.49 1.39
CA THR A 4 -2.58 9.88 1.36
C THR A 4 -2.50 8.44 1.85
N VAL A 5 -3.17 8.13 2.96
CA VAL A 5 -3.07 6.81 3.61
C VAL A 5 -4.14 5.89 3.03
N ARG A 6 -3.80 5.18 1.94
CA ARG A 6 -4.59 4.04 1.48
C ARG A 6 -4.13 2.75 2.15
N GLY A 7 -4.71 2.44 3.31
CA GLY A 7 -4.73 1.08 3.87
C GLY A 7 -3.37 0.51 4.30
N SER A 8 -2.52 1.32 4.95
CA SER A 8 -1.23 0.85 5.47
C SER A 8 -1.40 -0.06 6.69
N TRP A 9 -0.66 -1.17 6.75
CA TRP A 9 -0.55 -1.96 7.99
C TRP A 9 0.10 -1.15 9.10
N VAL A 10 -0.42 -1.26 10.33
CA VAL A 10 0.12 -0.58 11.51
C VAL A 10 0.57 -1.61 12.56
N PRO A 11 1.69 -1.37 13.27
CA PRO A 11 2.16 -2.28 14.30
C PRO A 11 1.17 -2.34 15.47
N SER A 12 0.98 -3.53 16.04
CA SER A 12 0.07 -3.75 17.18
C SER A 12 0.68 -3.35 18.52
N VAL A 13 1.24 -2.14 18.57
CA VAL A 13 1.86 -1.50 19.75
C VAL A 13 1.00 -0.30 20.21
N ALA A 14 1.39 0.34 21.32
CA ALA A 14 0.83 1.61 21.74
C ALA A 14 1.11 2.70 20.70
N LEU A 15 0.07 3.27 20.09
CA LEU A 15 0.19 4.42 19.20
C LEU A 15 -0.32 5.68 19.89
N ARG A 16 0.49 6.74 19.91
CA ARG A 16 0.01 8.09 20.26
C ARG A 16 -0.49 8.76 18.99
N VAL A 17 -1.80 8.99 18.91
CA VAL A 17 -2.51 9.52 17.75
C VAL A 17 -2.98 10.95 18.05
N GLY A 18 -2.57 11.92 17.25
CA GLY A 18 -2.96 13.33 17.41
C GLY A 18 -3.10 14.04 16.07
N ALA A 19 -3.67 15.24 16.08
CA ALA A 19 -3.97 16.00 14.85
C ALA A 19 -3.57 17.48 14.95
N GLY A 20 -2.36 17.74 15.47
CA GLY A 20 -1.86 19.11 15.66
C GLY A 20 -2.69 19.88 16.68
N ASN A 21 -3.34 20.96 16.24
CA ASN A 21 -4.22 21.80 17.06
C ASN A 21 -5.71 21.41 16.97
N VAL A 22 -6.03 20.24 16.41
CA VAL A 22 -7.39 19.68 16.33
C VAL A 22 -7.61 18.72 17.49
N GLU A 23 -8.72 18.89 18.21
CA GLU A 23 -9.13 18.00 19.28
C GLU A 23 -9.62 16.66 18.71
N VAL A 24 -9.12 15.54 19.25
CA VAL A 24 -9.37 14.19 18.71
C VAL A 24 -10.19 13.32 19.65
N SER A 25 -11.05 12.50 19.06
CA SER A 25 -11.89 11.51 19.76
C SER A 25 -11.89 10.18 19.00
N ALA A 26 -12.18 9.08 19.70
CA ALA A 26 -12.25 7.75 19.11
C ALA A 26 -13.65 7.12 19.28
N LEU A 27 -14.12 6.41 18.26
CA LEU A 27 -15.28 5.53 18.31
C LEU A 27 -14.82 4.10 18.02
N LEU A 28 -15.04 3.17 18.94
CA LEU A 28 -14.73 1.75 18.77
C LEU A 28 -15.98 1.04 18.21
N LEU A 29 -15.84 0.37 17.07
CA LEU A 29 -16.96 -0.19 16.32
C LEU A 29 -16.91 -1.71 16.26
N GLY A 30 -18.07 -2.33 16.40
CA GLY A 30 -18.29 -3.76 16.17
C GLY A 30 -18.35 -4.13 14.68
N ALA A 31 -18.61 -5.41 14.42
CA ALA A 31 -18.70 -5.99 13.07
C ALA A 31 -19.83 -5.41 12.20
N ASP A 32 -20.85 -4.79 12.81
CA ASP A 32 -21.93 -4.07 12.13
C ASP A 32 -21.55 -2.63 11.73
N GLY A 33 -20.33 -2.20 12.06
CA GLY A 33 -19.84 -0.84 11.81
C GLY A 33 -20.41 0.22 12.75
N ARG A 34 -20.96 -0.18 13.91
CA ARG A 34 -21.50 0.74 14.93
C ARG A 34 -20.80 0.58 16.27
N VAL A 35 -20.90 1.61 17.11
CA VAL A 35 -20.59 1.48 18.53
C VAL A 35 -21.62 0.55 19.20
N ARG A 36 -21.22 -0.18 20.25
CA ARG A 36 -22.13 -1.02 21.05
C ARG A 36 -22.91 -0.19 22.10
N GLY A 37 -22.53 1.08 22.28
CA GLY A 37 -23.12 2.09 23.14
C GLY A 37 -22.09 3.15 23.54
N ASP A 38 -22.50 4.15 24.34
CA ASP A 38 -21.68 5.31 24.76
C ASP A 38 -20.29 4.93 25.30
N ALA A 39 -20.16 3.75 25.92
CA ALA A 39 -18.92 3.24 26.51
C ALA A 39 -17.80 2.97 25.48
N ASP A 40 -18.15 2.78 24.20
CA ASP A 40 -17.20 2.59 23.10
C ASP A 40 -16.67 3.92 22.53
N MET A 41 -17.04 5.07 23.12
CA MET A 41 -16.50 6.39 22.77
C MET A 41 -15.38 6.81 23.72
N VAL A 42 -14.33 7.46 23.19
CA VAL A 42 -13.24 8.04 23.99
C VAL A 42 -12.97 9.48 23.56
N PHE A 43 -13.07 10.40 24.52
CA PHE A 43 -12.93 11.85 24.34
C PHE A 43 -12.62 12.50 25.70
N GLU A 44 -12.42 13.82 25.79
CA GLU A 44 -12.06 14.48 27.06
C GLU A 44 -13.00 14.12 28.24
N GLY A 45 -14.32 14.14 28.02
CA GLY A 45 -15.33 13.80 29.04
C GLY A 45 -15.45 12.31 29.36
N GLN A 46 -14.90 11.43 28.53
CA GLN A 46 -14.80 9.98 28.79
C GLN A 46 -13.41 9.48 28.35
N PRO A 47 -12.36 9.75 29.13
CA PRO A 47 -10.98 9.66 28.65
C PRO A 47 -10.40 8.24 28.60
N VAL A 48 -11.16 7.20 28.96
CA VAL A 48 -10.68 5.81 28.98
C VAL A 48 -11.81 4.87 28.57
N HIS A 49 -11.57 4.08 27.51
CA HIS A 49 -12.44 2.96 27.14
C HIS A 49 -12.45 1.88 28.24
N PRO A 50 -13.56 1.17 28.55
CA PRO A 50 -13.61 0.18 29.62
C PRO A 50 -12.56 -0.94 29.55
N SER A 51 -12.05 -1.29 28.35
CA SER A 51 -10.95 -2.27 28.21
C SER A 51 -9.55 -1.71 28.51
N GLY A 52 -9.42 -0.39 28.68
CA GLY A 52 -8.15 0.33 28.79
C GLY A 52 -7.37 0.49 27.47
N ALA A 53 -7.82 -0.14 26.38
CA ALA A 53 -7.08 -0.18 25.12
C ALA A 53 -7.06 1.14 24.34
N VAL A 54 -7.97 2.07 24.64
CA VAL A 54 -7.98 3.42 24.07
C VAL A 54 -8.17 4.44 25.18
N ARG A 55 -7.32 5.46 25.21
CA ARG A 55 -7.29 6.54 26.22
C ARG A 55 -7.13 7.89 25.54
N HIS A 56 -7.67 8.95 26.12
CA HIS A 56 -7.45 10.34 25.70
C HIS A 56 -6.53 11.04 26.72
N GLU A 57 -5.42 11.58 26.24
CA GLU A 57 -4.36 12.22 27.01
C GLU A 57 -3.89 13.49 26.28
N GLU A 58 -3.99 14.66 26.93
CA GLU A 58 -3.38 15.92 26.46
C GLU A 58 -3.68 16.26 24.98
N ALA A 59 -4.96 16.24 24.59
CA ALA A 59 -5.44 16.45 23.20
C ALA A 59 -4.90 15.43 22.17
N SER A 60 -4.56 14.23 22.62
CA SER A 60 -4.17 13.08 21.80
C SER A 60 -4.81 11.79 22.33
N LEU A 61 -4.80 10.72 21.53
CA LEU A 61 -5.27 9.40 21.90
C LEU A 61 -4.08 8.45 22.07
N VAL A 62 -4.10 7.60 23.09
CA VAL A 62 -3.22 6.43 23.20
C VAL A 62 -4.02 5.20 22.82
N VAL A 63 -3.64 4.54 21.72
CA VAL A 63 -4.34 3.40 21.12
C VAL A 63 -3.46 2.16 21.19
N GLU A 64 -3.76 1.26 22.14
CA GLU A 64 -3.08 -0.01 22.36
C GLU A 64 -3.67 -1.09 21.45
N LEU A 65 -3.36 -1.05 20.15
CA LEU A 65 -3.99 -1.91 19.13
C LEU A 65 -3.91 -3.42 19.45
N GLY A 66 -2.85 -3.88 20.13
CA GLY A 66 -2.70 -5.26 20.59
C GLY A 66 -3.60 -5.65 21.78
N ALA A 67 -4.11 -4.68 22.54
CA ALA A 67 -5.00 -4.88 23.70
C ALA A 67 -6.50 -4.68 23.36
N VAL A 68 -6.82 -4.22 22.14
CA VAL A 68 -8.20 -4.07 21.68
C VAL A 68 -8.88 -5.44 21.63
N GLU A 69 -10.06 -5.53 22.24
CA GLU A 69 -10.85 -6.77 22.31
C GLU A 69 -11.32 -7.25 20.93
N ALA A 70 -11.50 -8.57 20.77
CA ALA A 70 -11.87 -9.18 19.49
C ALA A 70 -13.24 -8.72 18.93
N ALA A 71 -14.13 -8.21 19.80
CA ALA A 71 -15.44 -7.70 19.40
C ALA A 71 -15.39 -6.31 18.73
N VAL A 72 -14.26 -5.59 18.82
CA VAL A 72 -14.03 -4.33 18.12
C VAL A 72 -13.23 -4.61 16.86
N GLU A 73 -13.84 -4.34 15.70
CA GLU A 73 -13.23 -4.58 14.38
C GLU A 73 -12.70 -3.28 13.74
N ARG A 74 -13.16 -2.11 14.19
CA ARG A 74 -12.72 -0.81 13.69
C ARG A 74 -12.64 0.24 14.80
N ILE A 75 -11.74 1.20 14.68
CA ILE A 75 -11.61 2.39 15.53
C ILE A 75 -11.56 3.60 14.61
N VAL A 76 -12.58 4.45 14.69
CA VAL A 76 -12.66 5.70 13.93
C VAL A 76 -12.08 6.82 14.78
N VAL A 77 -11.09 7.55 14.27
CA VAL A 77 -10.57 8.77 14.89
C VAL A 77 -11.24 9.97 14.25
N ALA A 78 -12.01 10.70 15.04
CA ALA A 78 -12.72 11.92 14.64
C ALA A 78 -12.01 13.17 15.20
N GLY A 79 -12.02 14.24 14.41
CA GLY A 79 -11.50 15.56 14.79
C GLY A 79 -12.57 16.64 14.70
N SER A 80 -12.36 17.75 15.42
CA SER A 80 -13.15 18.98 15.27
C SER A 80 -12.90 19.68 13.91
N ALA A 81 -13.70 20.72 13.64
CA ALA A 81 -13.86 21.37 12.33
C ALA A 81 -12.57 21.72 11.56
N GLY A 82 -12.64 21.71 10.23
CA GLY A 82 -11.58 22.12 9.31
C GLY A 82 -10.58 21.03 8.91
N GLY A 83 -10.35 20.03 9.77
CA GLY A 83 -9.35 18.98 9.55
C GLY A 83 -7.93 19.43 9.89
N GLY A 84 -6.95 18.57 9.63
CA GLY A 84 -5.58 18.76 10.11
C GLY A 84 -4.58 17.74 9.60
N VAL A 85 -3.34 17.83 10.10
CA VAL A 85 -2.30 16.82 9.89
C VAL A 85 -2.38 15.82 11.04
N LEU A 86 -2.97 14.66 10.77
CA LEU A 86 -2.97 13.53 11.70
C LEU A 86 -1.58 12.90 11.71
N SER A 87 -1.10 12.54 12.89
CA SER A 87 0.00 11.59 13.07
C SER A 87 -0.38 10.49 14.08
N ALA A 88 0.06 9.27 13.81
CA ALA A 88 0.10 8.18 14.78
C ALA A 88 1.57 7.77 14.96
N VAL A 89 2.06 7.83 16.19
CA VAL A 89 3.49 7.66 16.52
C VAL A 89 3.66 6.48 17.47
N ALA A 90 4.59 5.58 17.16
CA ALA A 90 4.95 4.43 17.98
C ALA A 90 5.85 4.84 19.18
N PRO A 91 6.08 3.96 20.18
CA PRO A 91 6.77 4.33 21.42
C PRO A 91 8.27 4.66 21.26
N ASP A 92 8.86 4.28 20.13
CA ASP A 92 10.21 4.63 19.69
C ASP A 92 10.31 6.03 19.03
N GLY A 93 9.17 6.67 18.78
CA GLY A 93 9.07 7.97 18.12
C GLY A 93 8.87 7.90 16.60
N GLU A 94 8.74 6.70 16.00
CA GLU A 94 8.49 6.57 14.57
C GLU A 94 7.01 6.87 14.23
N ALA A 95 6.78 7.70 13.21
CA ALA A 95 5.44 8.01 12.71
C ALA A 95 4.95 6.89 11.77
N VAL A 96 4.07 6.02 12.29
CA VAL A 96 3.50 4.87 11.54
C VAL A 96 2.32 5.26 10.66
N VAL A 97 1.65 6.37 10.97
CA VAL A 97 0.66 7.01 10.10
C VAL A 97 0.92 8.51 10.11
N ALA A 98 0.92 9.15 8.94
CA ALA A 98 0.82 10.59 8.82
C ALA A 98 -0.06 10.90 7.61
N CYS A 99 -1.08 11.76 7.77
CA CYS A 99 -1.92 12.20 6.66
C CYS A 99 -2.44 13.62 6.88
N THR A 100 -2.70 14.32 5.78
CA THR A 100 -3.36 15.63 5.80
C THR A 100 -4.80 15.45 5.35
N VAL A 101 -5.75 15.68 6.24
CA VAL A 101 -7.17 15.39 6.00
C VAL A 101 -7.99 16.66 6.15
N THR A 102 -8.86 16.93 5.18
CA THR A 102 -9.77 18.08 5.17
C THR A 102 -11.22 17.59 5.11
N GLY A 103 -12.11 18.19 5.91
CA GLY A 103 -13.53 17.79 5.96
C GLY A 103 -14.41 18.41 4.87
N GLY A 104 -13.90 19.37 4.11
CA GLY A 104 -14.69 20.28 3.28
C GLY A 104 -15.04 21.58 4.02
N PRO A 105 -15.50 22.62 3.29
CA PRO A 105 -15.62 23.99 3.82
C PRO A 105 -16.68 24.14 4.93
N ASP A 106 -17.75 23.35 4.89
CA ASP A 106 -18.89 23.46 5.81
C ASP A 106 -18.87 22.39 6.93
N ALA A 107 -17.77 21.64 7.08
CA ALA A 107 -17.68 20.52 8.00
C ALA A 107 -17.31 20.96 9.43
N LEU A 108 -18.22 20.75 10.39
CA LEU A 108 -18.02 21.04 11.80
C LEU A 108 -17.34 19.89 12.58
N ALA A 109 -17.30 18.68 12.01
CA ALA A 109 -16.47 17.56 12.46
C ALA A 109 -16.00 16.74 11.25
N VAL A 110 -14.93 15.96 11.41
CA VAL A 110 -14.34 15.16 10.32
C VAL A 110 -13.78 13.83 10.83
N VAL A 111 -13.95 12.75 10.05
CA VAL A 111 -13.18 11.51 10.26
C VAL A 111 -11.76 11.74 9.75
N LEU A 112 -10.76 11.61 10.62
CA LEU A 112 -9.35 11.82 10.31
C LEU A 112 -8.67 10.52 9.85
N ALA A 113 -8.96 9.40 10.52
CA ALA A 113 -8.51 8.08 10.10
C ALA A 113 -9.42 6.98 10.65
N GLU A 114 -9.36 5.81 10.02
CA GLU A 114 -9.99 4.59 10.51
C GLU A 114 -8.92 3.50 10.65
N PHE A 115 -8.75 2.96 11.85
CA PHE A 115 -8.00 1.74 12.10
C PHE A 115 -8.97 0.57 12.00
N PHE A 116 -8.66 -0.49 11.26
CA PHE A 116 -9.53 -1.66 11.14
C PHE A 116 -8.74 -2.97 11.14
N ARG A 117 -9.38 -4.05 11.60
CA ARG A 117 -8.84 -5.39 11.55
C ARG A 117 -8.90 -5.94 10.13
N GLU A 118 -7.79 -6.47 9.65
CA GLU A 118 -7.71 -7.26 8.43
C GLU A 118 -6.74 -8.42 8.69
N SER A 119 -7.09 -9.66 8.28
CA SER A 119 -6.24 -10.86 8.40
C SER A 119 -5.57 -11.11 9.78
N GLY A 120 -6.18 -10.59 10.87
CA GLY A 120 -5.66 -10.72 12.24
C GLY A 120 -4.64 -9.66 12.68
N GLY A 121 -4.30 -8.71 11.81
CA GLY A 121 -3.56 -7.49 12.14
C GLY A 121 -4.45 -6.24 12.06
N TRP A 122 -3.83 -5.07 12.17
CA TRP A 122 -4.50 -3.77 12.04
C TRP A 122 -3.97 -2.99 10.85
N LYS A 123 -4.87 -2.31 10.13
CA LYS A 123 -4.55 -1.36 9.06
C LYS A 123 -5.13 0.00 9.40
N ALA A 124 -4.48 1.07 8.96
CA ALA A 124 -5.00 2.43 8.99
C ALA A 124 -5.34 2.88 7.57
N VAL A 125 -6.46 3.58 7.41
CA VAL A 125 -6.83 4.33 6.20
C VAL A 125 -7.12 5.77 6.60
N GLU A 126 -6.79 6.72 5.73
CA GLU A 126 -7.21 8.11 5.90
C GLU A 126 -8.73 8.24 5.87
N GLY A 127 -9.24 9.22 6.62
CA GLY A 127 -10.63 9.63 6.54
C GLY A 127 -10.87 10.65 5.41
N GLY A 128 -11.51 11.77 5.76
CA GLY A 128 -11.91 12.82 4.83
C GLY A 128 -13.42 13.03 4.72
N ARG A 129 -14.22 12.20 5.41
CA ARG A 129 -15.66 12.45 5.55
C ARG A 129 -15.92 13.54 6.59
N GLY A 130 -16.26 14.74 6.12
CA GLY A 130 -16.76 15.82 6.96
C GLY A 130 -18.27 15.72 7.24
N TYR A 131 -18.69 16.29 8.37
CA TYR A 131 -20.07 16.33 8.84
C TYR A 131 -20.48 17.77 9.15
N ALA A 132 -21.43 18.31 8.39
CA ALA A 132 -21.93 19.67 8.58
C ALA A 132 -22.76 19.83 9.87
N SER A 133 -23.40 18.75 10.33
CA SER A 133 -24.06 18.66 11.65
C SER A 133 -23.09 18.36 12.82
N GLY A 134 -21.78 18.54 12.60
CA GLY A 134 -20.76 18.40 13.64
C GLY A 134 -20.62 16.99 14.20
N LEU A 135 -20.08 16.91 15.41
CA LEU A 135 -19.83 15.62 16.06
C LEU A 135 -21.13 14.84 16.27
N ALA A 136 -22.24 15.51 16.56
CA ALA A 136 -23.55 14.88 16.69
C ALA A 136 -23.91 14.08 15.42
N GLY A 137 -23.79 14.68 14.24
CA GLY A 137 -24.01 13.97 12.96
C GLY A 137 -23.03 12.82 12.70
N LEU A 138 -21.78 12.96 13.13
CA LEU A 138 -20.75 11.92 13.00
C LEU A 138 -21.08 10.72 13.87
N VAL A 139 -21.39 10.92 15.15
CA VAL A 139 -21.65 9.83 16.09
C VAL A 139 -22.99 9.12 15.78
N THR A 140 -24.02 9.86 15.34
CA THR A 140 -25.28 9.28 14.85
C THR A 140 -25.06 8.37 13.63
N ALA A 141 -24.15 8.73 12.71
CA ALA A 141 -23.82 7.89 11.56
C ALA A 141 -23.17 6.55 11.95
N TYR A 142 -22.50 6.50 13.11
CA TYR A 142 -21.92 5.28 13.71
C TYR A 142 -22.78 4.67 14.83
N GLY A 143 -24.05 5.06 14.95
CA GLY A 143 -25.04 4.39 15.80
C GLY A 143 -25.18 4.90 17.23
N VAL A 144 -24.68 6.10 17.56
CA VAL A 144 -24.98 6.78 18.82
C VAL A 144 -26.29 7.55 18.69
N ASP A 145 -27.27 7.27 19.53
CA ASP A 145 -28.47 8.11 19.65
C ASP A 145 -28.13 9.37 20.44
N VAL A 146 -27.98 10.50 19.74
CA VAL A 146 -27.82 11.82 20.35
C VAL A 146 -29.20 12.38 20.68
N ALA A 147 -29.43 12.77 21.93
CA ALA A 147 -30.64 13.48 22.30
C ALA A 147 -30.68 14.85 21.58
N GLU A 148 -31.75 15.15 20.86
CA GLU A 148 -31.91 16.43 20.17
C GLU A 148 -32.06 17.58 21.19
N GLU A 149 -31.03 18.42 21.31
CA GLU A 149 -31.20 19.82 21.72
C GLU A 149 -31.17 20.71 20.48
N GLU A 150 -32.16 21.61 20.37
CA GLU A 150 -32.35 22.46 19.19
C GLU A 150 -31.11 23.34 18.89
N PRO A 151 -30.76 23.54 17.60
CA PRO A 151 -29.55 24.24 17.22
C PRO A 151 -29.64 25.75 17.47
N ALA A 152 -29.17 26.19 18.63
CA ALA A 152 -28.79 27.59 18.86
C ALA A 152 -27.52 27.91 18.07
N ALA A 153 -27.63 28.80 17.07
CA ALA A 153 -26.48 29.19 16.25
C ALA A 153 -25.44 29.98 17.07
N VAL A 154 -24.23 29.43 17.19
CA VAL A 154 -23.06 30.13 17.74
C VAL A 154 -21.87 29.95 16.79
N ALA A 155 -21.39 31.07 16.24
CA ALA A 155 -20.19 31.10 15.42
C ALA A 155 -18.94 31.18 16.31
N GLY A 156 -18.21 30.07 16.42
CA GLY A 156 -16.96 29.94 17.16
C GLY A 156 -16.56 28.47 17.32
N PRO A 157 -15.30 28.14 17.64
CA PRO A 157 -14.91 26.76 17.93
C PRO A 157 -15.62 26.28 19.20
N VAL A 158 -16.43 25.23 19.07
CA VAL A 158 -17.19 24.65 20.18
C VAL A 158 -16.35 23.54 20.83
N PRO A 159 -16.04 23.61 22.14
CA PRO A 159 -15.30 22.55 22.84
C PRO A 159 -16.15 21.27 22.99
N LEU A 160 -15.51 20.10 23.10
CA LEU A 160 -16.18 18.77 23.11
C LEU A 160 -16.99 18.41 24.38
N THR A 161 -17.51 19.39 25.10
CA THR A 161 -18.20 19.20 26.40
C THR A 161 -19.67 18.74 26.29
N GLY A 162 -20.15 18.36 25.10
CA GLY A 162 -21.59 18.25 24.78
C GLY A 162 -22.23 16.86 24.74
N VAL A 163 -21.51 15.77 25.01
CA VAL A 163 -22.09 14.41 24.95
C VAL A 163 -22.55 13.96 26.34
N ALA A 164 -23.87 13.94 26.56
CA ALA A 164 -24.50 13.51 27.82
C ALA A 164 -25.12 12.11 27.71
N LYS A 165 -24.77 11.24 28.67
CA LYS A 165 -25.10 9.80 28.75
C LYS A 165 -26.60 9.49 28.87
N VAL A 166 -27.08 8.49 28.13
CA VAL A 166 -28.40 7.86 28.35
C VAL A 166 -28.22 6.44 28.94
N PRO A 167 -28.74 6.13 30.15
CA PRO A 167 -28.45 4.84 30.78
C PRO A 167 -29.30 3.65 30.27
N GLY A 168 -28.67 2.78 29.47
CA GLY A 168 -28.80 1.32 29.58
C GLY A 168 -29.85 0.60 28.72
N GLN A 169 -29.38 -0.30 27.86
CA GLN A 169 -30.18 -1.39 27.30
C GLN A 169 -29.34 -2.67 27.09
N ALA A 170 -29.99 -3.83 27.13
CA ALA A 170 -29.34 -5.15 27.03
C ALA A 170 -29.28 -5.64 25.56
N PRO A 171 -28.28 -6.46 25.18
CA PRO A 171 -28.05 -6.83 23.78
C PRO A 171 -29.10 -7.81 23.23
N PRO A 172 -29.53 -7.66 21.96
CA PRO A 172 -30.35 -8.65 21.27
C PRO A 172 -29.53 -9.88 20.84
N VAL A 173 -30.22 -11.00 20.65
CA VAL A 173 -29.62 -12.32 20.33
C VAL A 173 -29.35 -12.46 18.82
N ALA A 174 -28.29 -13.19 18.48
CA ALA A 174 -27.76 -13.34 17.13
C ALA A 174 -28.75 -13.89 16.08
N GLY A 175 -28.65 -13.33 14.85
CA GLY A 175 -29.25 -13.83 13.62
C GLY A 175 -28.19 -14.15 12.55
N ALA A 176 -28.52 -15.06 11.62
CA ALA A 176 -27.62 -15.60 10.60
C ALA A 176 -27.17 -14.56 9.54
N PRO A 177 -26.05 -14.78 8.81
CA PRO A 177 -25.45 -13.75 7.97
C PRO A 177 -26.27 -13.47 6.71
N ALA A 178 -26.55 -12.19 6.45
CA ALA A 178 -27.08 -11.74 5.18
C ALA A 178 -25.96 -11.61 4.15
N ALA A 179 -26.17 -12.16 2.95
CA ALA A 179 -25.28 -11.93 1.82
C ALA A 179 -25.42 -10.47 1.35
N TRP A 180 -24.30 -9.86 0.94
CA TRP A 180 -24.28 -8.52 0.38
C TRP A 180 -24.37 -8.58 -1.15
N GLU A 181 -25.31 -7.83 -1.71
CA GLU A 181 -25.33 -7.48 -3.14
C GLU A 181 -25.05 -5.97 -3.27
N PRO A 182 -24.34 -5.52 -4.32
CA PRO A 182 -24.13 -4.10 -4.54
C PRO A 182 -25.44 -3.42 -4.98
N VAL A 183 -25.90 -2.45 -4.20
CA VAL A 183 -27.05 -1.60 -4.58
C VAL A 183 -26.71 -0.84 -5.87
N GLY A 184 -27.43 -1.19 -6.94
CA GLY A 184 -27.30 -0.54 -8.24
C GLY A 184 -27.82 0.90 -8.23
N ALA A 185 -27.24 1.74 -9.08
CA ALA A 185 -27.77 3.07 -9.35
C ALA A 185 -29.16 2.97 -10.00
N GLN A 186 -30.11 3.82 -9.58
CA GLN A 186 -31.39 4.01 -10.26
C GLN A 186 -31.64 5.47 -10.68
N PRO A 187 -32.47 5.73 -11.71
CA PRO A 187 -32.34 6.93 -12.54
C PRO A 187 -33.62 7.78 -12.71
N GLY A 188 -33.47 8.96 -13.35
CA GLY A 188 -34.53 9.89 -13.77
C GLY A 188 -34.31 11.31 -13.21
N ALA A 189 -34.50 12.43 -13.93
CA ALA A 189 -35.06 12.69 -15.26
C ALA A 189 -34.62 14.13 -15.73
N THR A 190 -34.74 14.62 -16.97
CA THR A 190 -35.35 14.09 -18.22
C THR A 190 -34.74 14.73 -19.49
N ALA A 191 -34.51 13.93 -20.52
CA ALA A 191 -34.75 14.14 -21.97
C ALA A 191 -34.55 15.51 -22.68
N GLY A 192 -33.72 15.49 -23.73
CA GLY A 192 -33.72 16.38 -24.88
C GLY A 192 -32.98 15.69 -26.05
N GLU A 193 -33.64 15.53 -27.20
CA GLU A 193 -33.29 14.52 -28.25
C GLU A 193 -32.59 15.15 -29.51
N PRO A 194 -32.27 14.43 -30.62
CA PRO A 194 -30.89 14.42 -31.14
C PRO A 194 -30.71 14.95 -32.58
N VAL A 195 -29.46 15.10 -33.02
CA VAL A 195 -29.09 15.17 -34.45
C VAL A 195 -27.84 14.31 -34.72
N GLY A 196 -27.84 13.55 -35.82
CA GLY A 196 -26.90 12.46 -36.09
C GLY A 196 -25.55 12.84 -36.72
N ALA A 197 -24.72 11.82 -36.93
CA ALA A 197 -23.31 11.88 -37.32
C ALA A 197 -23.05 12.09 -38.82
N LEU A 198 -21.88 12.64 -39.17
CA LEU A 198 -21.18 12.40 -40.45
C LEU A 198 -19.63 12.36 -40.30
N PHE A 199 -19.07 11.19 -40.55
CA PHE A 199 -17.79 10.85 -41.22
C PHE A 199 -16.50 11.71 -41.14
N ALA A 200 -15.47 11.09 -40.54
CA ALA A 200 -14.22 10.57 -41.17
C ALA A 200 -13.13 11.52 -41.78
N PRO A 201 -11.86 11.05 -41.94
CA PRO A 201 -10.65 11.90 -42.00
C PRO A 201 -10.00 12.05 -43.40
N PRO A 202 -8.96 12.90 -43.55
CA PRO A 202 -8.06 12.93 -44.71
C PRO A 202 -6.72 12.20 -44.48
N VAL A 203 -6.11 11.70 -45.58
CA VAL A 203 -4.83 10.95 -45.60
C VAL A 203 -3.87 11.51 -46.67
N VAL A 204 -2.67 11.89 -46.22
CA VAL A 204 -1.33 11.88 -46.87
C VAL A 204 -1.03 12.67 -48.18
N GLY A 205 0.07 13.46 -48.15
CA GLY A 205 0.97 13.63 -49.31
C GLY A 205 1.85 14.90 -49.33
N GLY A 206 3.18 14.78 -49.13
CA GLY A 206 4.17 15.84 -49.44
C GLY A 206 5.32 16.01 -48.41
N PRO A 207 6.59 16.30 -48.83
CA PRO A 207 7.78 16.07 -47.98
C PRO A 207 8.29 17.26 -47.13
N LEU A 208 9.23 16.91 -46.23
CA LEU A 208 9.92 17.66 -45.17
C LEU A 208 10.53 19.03 -45.55
N PRO A 209 10.82 19.86 -44.53
CA PRO A 209 12.22 19.92 -44.06
C PRO A 209 12.41 19.52 -42.60
N VAL A 210 13.59 18.95 -42.31
CA VAL A 210 14.01 18.55 -40.96
C VAL A 210 14.48 19.77 -40.16
N ALA A 211 13.91 19.98 -38.98
CA ALA A 211 14.55 20.74 -37.90
C ALA A 211 14.74 19.78 -36.72
N ALA A 212 15.98 19.47 -36.38
CA ALA A 212 16.29 18.50 -35.34
C ALA A 212 16.00 19.04 -33.94
N ALA A 213 15.22 18.31 -33.16
CA ALA A 213 15.12 18.44 -31.71
C ALA A 213 15.24 17.04 -31.09
N ALA A 214 15.88 16.95 -29.91
CA ALA A 214 16.35 15.69 -29.33
C ALA A 214 15.23 14.65 -29.13
N GLY A 215 15.55 13.38 -29.38
CA GLY A 215 14.57 12.30 -29.47
C GLY A 215 13.76 12.07 -28.20
N GLN A 216 12.44 12.07 -28.35
CA GLN A 216 11.54 11.42 -27.41
C GLN A 216 11.75 9.91 -27.52
N VAL A 217 12.42 9.31 -26.52
CA VAL A 217 12.43 7.86 -26.37
C VAL A 217 11.01 7.43 -26.02
N ALA A 218 10.43 6.52 -26.81
CA ALA A 218 9.07 6.05 -26.56
C ALA A 218 8.97 5.34 -25.20
N ALA A 219 7.82 5.46 -24.55
CA ALA A 219 7.47 4.62 -23.40
C ALA A 219 7.68 3.14 -23.74
N PRO A 220 8.30 2.33 -22.86
CA PRO A 220 8.39 0.90 -23.11
C PRO A 220 6.97 0.32 -23.15
N ALA A 221 6.63 -0.29 -24.29
CA ALA A 221 5.34 -0.95 -24.49
C ALA A 221 5.16 -2.12 -23.50
N PRO A 222 3.92 -2.53 -23.20
CA PRO A 222 3.68 -3.73 -22.40
C PRO A 222 4.44 -4.94 -22.99
N PRO A 223 5.01 -5.80 -22.13
CA PRO A 223 6.02 -6.75 -22.56
C PRO A 223 5.38 -7.94 -23.28
N GLY A 224 5.79 -8.18 -24.54
CA GLY A 224 5.10 -8.96 -25.59
C GLY A 224 4.53 -10.38 -25.30
N PRO A 225 4.81 -11.43 -26.10
CA PRO A 225 4.08 -12.70 -25.96
C PRO A 225 4.32 -13.39 -24.61
N PHE A 226 3.30 -14.08 -24.09
CA PHE A 226 3.37 -14.94 -22.92
C PHE A 226 3.66 -16.41 -23.32
N PRO A 227 4.48 -17.16 -22.57
CA PRO A 227 5.29 -16.70 -21.43
C PRO A 227 6.44 -15.80 -21.89
N PRO A 228 6.95 -14.89 -21.03
CA PRO A 228 8.18 -14.18 -21.32
C PRO A 228 9.31 -15.14 -21.67
N ALA A 229 10.02 -14.83 -22.76
CA ALA A 229 11.34 -15.39 -23.02
C ALA A 229 12.20 -15.24 -21.76
N ASP A 230 12.83 -16.34 -21.33
CA ASP A 230 13.70 -16.28 -20.17
C ASP A 230 14.97 -15.50 -20.53
N ARG A 231 15.50 -14.76 -19.56
CA ARG A 231 16.80 -14.11 -19.70
C ARG A 231 17.88 -15.20 -19.67
N PRO A 232 18.98 -15.08 -20.45
CA PRO A 232 20.11 -15.99 -20.34
C PRO A 232 20.53 -16.17 -18.89
N TYR A 233 20.71 -17.42 -18.46
CA TYR A 233 21.14 -17.72 -17.10
C TYR A 233 22.64 -17.45 -16.97
N GLU A 234 22.97 -16.21 -16.66
CA GLU A 234 24.33 -15.71 -16.50
C GLU A 234 24.50 -15.15 -15.09
N LEU A 235 25.42 -15.74 -14.31
CA LEU A 235 25.76 -15.24 -12.99
C LEU A 235 26.64 -13.99 -13.10
N VAL A 236 26.42 -13.00 -12.25
CA VAL A 236 27.34 -11.87 -12.08
C VAL A 236 28.63 -12.39 -11.45
N GLU A 237 29.71 -12.38 -12.23
CA GLU A 237 31.05 -12.72 -11.75
C GLU A 237 31.40 -11.88 -10.50
N GLY A 238 32.01 -12.50 -9.50
CA GLY A 238 32.37 -11.83 -8.24
C GLY A 238 31.18 -11.39 -7.37
N TRP A 239 29.98 -11.89 -7.62
CA TRP A 239 28.85 -11.79 -6.70
C TRP A 239 28.81 -13.02 -5.78
N GLU A 240 28.99 -12.81 -4.47
CA GLU A 240 29.09 -13.90 -3.50
C GLU A 240 27.86 -14.04 -2.59
N PHE A 241 26.93 -13.08 -2.60
CA PHE A 241 25.82 -13.03 -1.64
C PHE A 241 24.60 -13.84 -2.10
N GLY A 242 24.31 -14.92 -1.36
CA GLY A 242 23.17 -15.81 -1.60
C GLY A 242 23.58 -17.16 -2.20
N PRO A 243 22.71 -18.18 -2.14
CA PRO A 243 23.03 -19.50 -2.63
C PRO A 243 23.09 -19.54 -4.17
N VAL A 244 23.92 -20.45 -4.69
CA VAL A 244 24.07 -20.74 -6.12
C VAL A 244 23.52 -22.14 -6.40
N PHE A 245 22.57 -22.23 -7.32
CA PHE A 245 21.78 -23.43 -7.64
C PHE A 245 21.21 -23.32 -9.06
N GLU A 246 20.82 -24.45 -9.65
CA GLU A 246 20.16 -24.46 -10.97
C GLU A 246 18.76 -23.84 -10.92
N PRO A 247 18.35 -23.00 -11.91
CA PRO A 247 17.04 -22.37 -11.93
C PRO A 247 15.87 -23.35 -11.72
N PHE A 248 15.01 -23.02 -10.76
CA PHE A 248 13.77 -23.74 -10.48
C PHE A 248 12.63 -23.06 -11.21
N VAL A 249 11.86 -23.78 -12.02
CA VAL A 249 10.77 -23.23 -12.85
C VAL A 249 9.50 -24.02 -12.61
N VAL A 250 8.39 -23.30 -12.38
CA VAL A 250 7.04 -23.88 -12.25
C VAL A 250 6.08 -23.05 -13.09
N GLU A 251 5.18 -23.74 -13.78
CA GLU A 251 4.08 -23.16 -14.53
C GLU A 251 2.75 -23.63 -13.93
N GLY A 252 1.74 -22.77 -13.97
CA GLY A 252 0.42 -23.11 -13.44
C GLY A 252 -0.67 -22.16 -13.93
N ARG A 253 -1.84 -22.26 -13.29
CA ARG A 253 -3.00 -21.41 -13.56
C ARG A 253 -3.83 -21.26 -12.30
N GLY A 254 -4.29 -20.04 -12.03
CA GLY A 254 -5.08 -19.78 -10.83
C GLY A 254 -4.22 -19.83 -9.56
N ASN A 255 -4.87 -19.95 -8.41
CA ASN A 255 -4.19 -20.04 -7.12
C ASN A 255 -3.48 -21.39 -6.94
N ASP A 256 -2.26 -21.37 -6.39
CA ASP A 256 -1.46 -22.58 -6.11
C ASP A 256 -0.50 -22.38 -4.92
N VAL A 257 0.11 -23.48 -4.43
CA VAL A 257 1.14 -23.48 -3.38
C VAL A 257 2.40 -24.14 -3.91
N ILE A 258 3.41 -23.32 -4.15
CA ILE A 258 4.71 -23.71 -4.67
C ILE A 258 5.64 -24.04 -3.50
N GLN A 259 6.34 -25.17 -3.58
CA GLN A 259 7.39 -25.54 -2.63
C GLN A 259 8.70 -25.75 -3.40
N LEU A 260 9.75 -25.06 -2.97
CA LEU A 260 11.09 -25.28 -3.50
C LEU A 260 11.65 -26.59 -2.92
N ASP A 261 12.46 -27.29 -3.69
CA ASP A 261 13.21 -28.45 -3.19
C ASP A 261 14.53 -28.03 -2.51
N ASP A 262 15.15 -28.98 -1.80
CA ASP A 262 16.30 -28.71 -0.93
C ASP A 262 17.59 -28.32 -1.67
N ARG A 263 17.63 -28.37 -3.02
CA ARG A 263 18.80 -27.96 -3.82
C ARG A 263 19.07 -26.45 -3.81
N VAL A 264 18.07 -25.64 -3.45
CA VAL A 264 18.14 -24.18 -3.50
C VAL A 264 19.05 -23.57 -2.42
N GLY A 265 19.28 -24.28 -1.30
CA GLY A 265 20.08 -23.78 -0.17
C GLY A 265 19.39 -22.69 0.66
N ASP A 266 19.88 -22.42 1.88
CA ASP A 266 19.35 -21.32 2.70
C ASP A 266 20.00 -19.97 2.37
N GLY A 267 19.18 -18.90 2.35
CA GLY A 267 19.60 -17.57 1.94
C GLY A 267 18.55 -16.86 1.08
N PRO A 268 18.80 -15.61 0.67
CA PRO A 268 17.90 -14.89 -0.21
C PRO A 268 18.07 -15.35 -1.66
N VAL A 269 16.96 -15.48 -2.38
CA VAL A 269 16.90 -15.92 -3.78
C VAL A 269 16.09 -14.95 -4.63
N LEU A 270 16.42 -14.84 -5.92
CA LEU A 270 15.63 -14.10 -6.90
C LEU A 270 14.37 -14.90 -7.22
N VAL A 271 13.20 -14.26 -7.16
CA VAL A 271 11.92 -14.82 -7.61
C VAL A 271 11.38 -13.94 -8.72
N GLU A 272 11.23 -14.50 -9.92
CA GLU A 272 10.60 -13.86 -11.07
C GLU A 272 9.22 -14.47 -11.28
N VAL A 273 8.21 -13.65 -11.54
CA VAL A 273 6.85 -14.10 -11.86
C VAL A 273 6.33 -13.36 -13.08
N ALA A 274 5.63 -14.09 -13.95
CA ALA A 274 4.82 -13.49 -14.99
C ALA A 274 3.44 -14.13 -15.09
N GLN A 275 2.43 -13.30 -15.36
CA GLN A 275 1.04 -13.72 -15.56
C GLN A 275 0.58 -13.36 -16.98
N GLU A 276 -0.23 -14.22 -17.57
CA GLU A 276 -0.91 -13.97 -18.85
C GLU A 276 -2.06 -12.98 -18.67
N GLY A 277 -2.13 -11.95 -19.51
CA GLY A 277 -3.25 -11.01 -19.54
C GLY A 277 -3.35 -10.11 -18.29
N ARG A 278 -4.54 -9.57 -18.05
CA ARG A 278 -4.83 -8.66 -16.92
C ARG A 278 -5.62 -9.37 -15.84
N GLY A 279 -5.09 -9.42 -14.63
CA GLY A 279 -5.73 -9.98 -13.44
C GLY A 279 -4.90 -9.71 -12.19
N TYR A 280 -5.44 -10.05 -11.04
CA TYR A 280 -4.73 -10.01 -9.77
C TYR A 280 -3.53 -10.97 -9.78
N LEU A 281 -2.42 -10.54 -9.19
CA LEU A 281 -1.30 -11.41 -8.82
C LEU A 281 -0.85 -11.08 -7.39
N GLY A 282 -0.92 -12.06 -6.50
CA GLY A 282 -0.36 -11.99 -5.15
C GLY A 282 0.60 -13.15 -4.89
N LEU A 283 1.81 -12.87 -4.41
CA LEU A 283 2.80 -13.87 -4.01
C LEU A 283 3.16 -13.68 -2.53
N PHE A 284 3.11 -14.75 -1.76
CA PHE A 284 3.24 -14.75 -0.30
C PHE A 284 4.23 -15.83 0.12
N THR A 285 5.13 -15.57 1.08
CA THR A 285 5.85 -16.65 1.78
C THR A 285 4.94 -17.31 2.81
N LEU A 286 5.14 -18.61 3.07
CA LEU A 286 4.39 -19.36 4.07
C LEU A 286 5.22 -19.61 5.35
N ASP A 287 4.64 -19.29 6.50
CA ASP A 287 5.21 -19.50 7.83
C ASP A 287 5.38 -21.00 8.17
N ARG A 288 5.97 -21.33 9.33
CA ARG A 288 6.13 -22.72 9.77
C ARG A 288 4.80 -23.45 10.05
N ARG A 289 3.68 -22.73 10.11
CA ARG A 289 2.31 -23.24 10.28
C ARG A 289 1.54 -23.27 8.95
N ASN A 290 2.21 -23.02 7.82
CA ASN A 290 1.64 -22.94 6.48
C ASN A 290 0.55 -21.87 6.33
N ARG A 291 0.69 -20.76 7.06
CA ARG A 291 -0.09 -19.53 6.85
C ARG A 291 0.77 -18.51 6.12
N ASP A 292 0.15 -17.55 5.45
CA ASP A 292 0.89 -16.43 4.86
C ASP A 292 1.67 -15.68 5.94
N GLU A 293 2.93 -15.35 5.64
CA GLU A 293 3.67 -14.33 6.40
C GLU A 293 3.09 -12.95 6.07
N THR A 294 3.21 -11.98 6.98
CA THR A 294 2.48 -10.70 6.93
C THR A 294 2.78 -9.88 5.67
N ASP A 295 4.00 -10.03 5.13
CA ASP A 295 4.48 -9.26 3.98
C ASP A 295 4.31 -10.04 2.67
N PHE A 296 3.74 -9.37 1.68
CA PHE A 296 3.61 -9.87 0.32
C PHE A 296 4.97 -9.74 -0.39
N LEU A 297 5.38 -10.77 -1.11
CA LEU A 297 6.53 -10.68 -2.03
C LEU A 297 6.17 -9.84 -3.26
N LEU A 298 4.96 -10.05 -3.79
CA LEU A 298 4.35 -9.29 -4.89
C LEU A 298 2.85 -9.16 -4.62
N ASN A 299 2.26 -8.01 -4.97
CA ASN A 299 0.82 -7.77 -4.87
C ASN A 299 0.42 -6.71 -5.89
N ASP A 300 -0.12 -7.13 -7.03
CA ASP A 300 -0.19 -6.29 -8.22
C ASP A 300 -1.44 -6.58 -9.09
N LEU A 301 -1.80 -5.63 -9.94
CA LEU A 301 -2.91 -5.63 -10.89
C LEU A 301 -2.50 -5.14 -12.30
N LEU A 302 -1.20 -4.89 -12.53
CA LEU A 302 -0.66 -4.44 -13.82
C LEU A 302 -1.03 -5.42 -14.95
N PRO A 303 -1.47 -4.93 -16.13
CA PRO A 303 -1.71 -5.77 -17.29
C PRO A 303 -0.43 -6.45 -17.77
N GLU A 304 -0.54 -7.73 -18.13
CA GLU A 304 0.58 -8.57 -18.60
C GLU A 304 1.75 -8.57 -17.61
N PHE A 305 1.45 -8.63 -16.30
CA PHE A 305 2.43 -8.53 -15.23
C PHE A 305 3.67 -9.41 -15.49
N ARG A 306 4.83 -8.77 -15.41
CA ARG A 306 6.15 -9.41 -15.32
C ARG A 306 6.92 -8.64 -14.28
N GLY A 307 7.43 -9.32 -13.27
CA GLY A 307 8.21 -8.67 -12.22
C GLY A 307 9.11 -9.64 -11.50
N SER A 308 10.04 -9.08 -10.73
CA SER A 308 10.92 -9.86 -9.87
C SER A 308 11.15 -9.18 -8.52
N THR A 309 11.41 -10.02 -7.53
CA THR A 309 11.65 -9.66 -6.13
C THR A 309 12.61 -10.67 -5.51
N PHE A 310 12.91 -10.56 -4.21
CA PHE A 310 13.63 -11.59 -3.48
C PHE A 310 12.71 -12.33 -2.50
N ALA A 311 13.05 -13.59 -2.21
CA ALA A 311 12.47 -14.34 -1.10
C ALA A 311 13.58 -14.91 -0.20
N GLN A 312 13.35 -14.96 1.10
CA GLN A 312 14.28 -15.59 2.04
C GLN A 312 13.99 -17.08 2.13
N VAL A 313 14.87 -17.94 1.62
CA VAL A 313 14.83 -19.38 1.93
C VAL A 313 15.22 -19.56 3.40
N PRO A 314 14.33 -20.15 4.23
CA PRO A 314 14.55 -20.29 5.66
C PRO A 314 15.46 -21.48 5.99
N LYS A 315 16.40 -21.30 6.92
CA LYS A 315 17.28 -22.38 7.37
C LYS A 315 16.49 -23.58 7.92
N GLY A 316 16.75 -24.77 7.36
CA GLY A 316 16.22 -26.05 7.84
C GLY A 316 14.78 -26.37 7.45
N ARG A 317 14.18 -25.66 6.48
CA ARG A 317 12.92 -26.06 5.83
C ARG A 317 12.89 -25.54 4.38
N PRO A 318 12.19 -26.19 3.44
CA PRO A 318 12.02 -25.61 2.11
C PRO A 318 11.25 -24.28 2.17
N LEU A 319 11.57 -23.36 1.26
CA LEU A 319 10.74 -22.20 1.02
C LEU A 319 9.41 -22.67 0.40
N ARG A 320 8.30 -22.28 1.02
CA ARG A 320 6.96 -22.46 0.48
C ARG A 320 6.37 -21.09 0.22
N MET A 321 5.72 -20.95 -0.93
CA MET A 321 5.03 -19.73 -1.34
C MET A 321 3.62 -20.06 -1.78
N ARG A 322 2.65 -19.21 -1.40
CA ARG A 322 1.32 -19.23 -2.00
C ARG A 322 1.29 -18.20 -3.11
N LEU A 323 0.81 -18.60 -4.28
CA LEU A 323 0.58 -17.72 -5.42
C LEU A 323 -0.94 -17.63 -5.61
N ALA A 324 -1.47 -16.41 -5.62
CA ALA A 324 -2.83 -16.10 -6.02
C ALA A 324 -2.80 -15.41 -7.37
N ALA A 325 -3.61 -15.88 -8.31
CA ALA A 325 -3.58 -15.48 -9.71
C ALA A 325 -4.95 -15.72 -10.35
N ASP A 326 -5.34 -14.85 -11.30
CA ASP A 326 -6.55 -15.07 -12.09
C ASP A 326 -6.29 -15.97 -13.33
N HIS A 327 -5.06 -15.96 -13.83
CA HIS A 327 -4.71 -16.49 -15.16
C HIS A 327 -3.60 -17.55 -15.12
N ARG A 328 -3.06 -17.90 -16.30
CA ARG A 328 -1.85 -18.72 -16.40
C ARG A 328 -0.64 -17.92 -15.94
N TRP A 329 0.29 -18.57 -15.27
CA TRP A 329 1.49 -17.94 -14.76
C TRP A 329 2.70 -18.86 -14.90
N ILE A 330 3.88 -18.23 -14.90
CA ILE A 330 5.18 -18.90 -14.78
C ILE A 330 5.94 -18.22 -13.65
N LEU A 331 6.49 -19.02 -12.74
CA LEU A 331 7.36 -18.58 -11.65
C LEU A 331 8.74 -19.22 -11.82
N ARG A 332 9.78 -18.42 -11.71
CA ARG A 332 11.18 -18.85 -11.74
C ARG A 332 11.87 -18.44 -10.45
N VAL A 333 12.62 -19.35 -9.83
CA VAL A 333 13.51 -19.04 -8.71
C VAL A 333 14.94 -19.28 -9.13
N LYS A 334 15.81 -18.30 -8.89
CA LYS A 334 17.19 -18.25 -9.36
C LYS A 334 18.12 -17.72 -8.25
N PRO A 335 19.44 -17.97 -8.32
CA PRO A 335 20.42 -17.25 -7.50
C PRO A 335 20.26 -15.73 -7.64
N LEU A 336 20.51 -14.97 -6.57
CA LEU A 336 20.54 -13.50 -6.66
C LEU A 336 21.56 -13.00 -7.70
N ALA A 337 22.67 -13.71 -7.86
CA ALA A 337 23.68 -13.45 -8.88
C ALA A 337 23.14 -13.57 -10.33
N ALA A 338 21.95 -14.13 -10.57
CA ALA A 338 21.30 -14.16 -11.89
C ALA A 338 20.35 -12.97 -12.14
N ALA A 339 20.22 -12.05 -11.17
CA ALA A 339 19.45 -10.82 -11.34
C ALA A 339 20.11 -9.90 -12.39
N ARG A 340 19.30 -9.02 -12.99
CA ARG A 340 19.78 -8.11 -14.02
C ARG A 340 20.75 -7.08 -13.45
N ARG A 341 21.86 -6.88 -14.15
CA ARG A 341 22.89 -5.89 -13.81
C ARG A 341 22.35 -4.48 -14.02
N LEU A 342 22.53 -3.62 -13.02
CA LEU A 342 22.30 -2.18 -13.13
C LEU A 342 23.48 -1.53 -13.85
N GLU A 343 23.41 -1.47 -15.18
CA GLU A 343 24.47 -0.91 -16.02
C GLU A 343 23.89 -0.13 -17.22
N GLY A 344 24.53 0.98 -17.61
CA GLY A 344 24.12 1.79 -18.76
C GLY A 344 22.70 2.36 -18.65
N THR A 345 21.87 2.14 -19.67
CA THR A 345 20.44 2.49 -19.65
C THR A 345 19.60 1.22 -19.67
N LEU A 346 18.73 1.07 -18.68
CA LEU A 346 17.77 -0.02 -18.58
C LEU A 346 16.34 0.51 -18.75
N HIS A 347 15.52 -0.26 -19.44
CA HIS A 347 14.07 -0.11 -19.45
C HIS A 347 13.43 -1.30 -18.76
N GLY A 348 12.31 -1.08 -18.08
CA GLY A 348 11.51 -2.11 -17.44
C GLY A 348 10.08 -1.67 -17.19
N TYR A 349 9.31 -2.60 -16.63
CA TYR A 349 7.89 -2.48 -16.35
C TYR A 349 7.58 -3.35 -15.14
N GLY A 350 6.83 -2.83 -14.17
CA GLY A 350 6.58 -3.55 -12.92
C GLY A 350 7.78 -3.54 -11.95
N PRO A 351 7.66 -4.23 -10.80
CA PRO A 351 8.74 -4.40 -9.83
C PRO A 351 9.89 -5.24 -10.40
N GLU A 352 11.14 -4.87 -10.09
CA GLU A 352 12.32 -5.63 -10.52
C GLU A 352 13.40 -5.63 -9.43
N LEU A 353 14.04 -6.79 -9.22
CA LEU A 353 15.26 -6.90 -8.42
C LEU A 353 16.49 -6.80 -9.32
N LEU A 354 17.37 -5.84 -9.03
CA LEU A 354 18.60 -5.57 -9.76
C LEU A 354 19.83 -5.77 -8.88
N VAL A 355 20.97 -6.04 -9.51
CA VAL A 355 22.30 -6.11 -8.86
C VAL A 355 23.23 -5.05 -9.42
N TYR A 356 23.93 -4.35 -8.54
CA TYR A 356 24.94 -3.35 -8.87
C TYR A 356 26.25 -3.74 -8.20
N ARG A 357 27.40 -3.50 -8.86
CA ARG A 357 28.75 -3.81 -8.33
C ARG A 357 29.75 -2.65 -8.48
N GLY A 358 29.28 -1.46 -8.88
CA GLY A 358 30.15 -0.34 -9.21
C GLY A 358 30.67 0.48 -8.01
N GLY A 359 31.37 1.56 -8.33
CA GLY A 359 32.03 2.46 -7.38
C GLY A 359 31.09 3.43 -6.66
N GLY A 360 29.78 3.26 -6.77
CA GLY A 360 28.74 4.24 -6.46
C GLY A 360 28.32 4.97 -7.73
N ALA A 361 27.03 5.29 -7.87
CA ALA A 361 26.49 5.87 -9.09
C ALA A 361 25.37 6.88 -8.81
N ASP A 362 25.27 7.91 -9.64
CA ASP A 362 24.07 8.74 -9.76
C ASP A 362 23.07 8.03 -10.69
N LEU A 363 22.01 7.46 -10.12
CA LEU A 363 20.98 6.75 -10.86
C LEU A 363 19.87 7.72 -11.28
N ARG A 364 19.83 8.08 -12.57
CA ARG A 364 18.70 8.83 -13.13
C ARG A 364 17.51 7.89 -13.30
N VAL A 365 16.42 8.19 -12.61
CA VAL A 365 15.14 7.50 -12.67
C VAL A 365 14.16 8.34 -13.49
N ASP A 366 13.58 7.73 -14.52
CA ASP A 366 12.39 8.20 -15.23
C ASP A 366 11.29 7.14 -15.04
N PHE A 367 10.24 7.47 -14.29
CA PHE A 367 9.10 6.58 -14.08
C PHE A 367 7.83 7.26 -14.60
N GLN A 368 7.04 6.52 -15.35
CA GLN A 368 5.93 7.07 -16.14
C GLN A 368 4.55 6.79 -15.53
N GLY A 369 4.51 6.00 -14.45
CA GLY A 369 3.26 5.51 -13.89
C GLY A 369 2.66 4.33 -14.68
N SER A 370 1.48 3.92 -14.23
CA SER A 370 0.60 2.97 -14.90
C SER A 370 0.18 3.51 -16.27
N PRO A 371 0.13 2.65 -17.32
CA PRO A 371 -0.33 3.06 -18.64
C PRO A 371 -1.83 3.42 -18.68
N GLU A 372 -2.61 3.12 -17.62
CA GLU A 372 -4.06 3.37 -17.59
C GLU A 372 -4.42 4.81 -17.18
N ASP A 373 -3.75 5.38 -16.18
CA ASP A 373 -4.08 6.69 -15.60
C ASP A 373 -2.85 7.57 -15.29
N GLY A 374 -1.64 7.10 -15.61
CA GLY A 374 -0.39 7.78 -15.29
C GLY A 374 -0.06 7.84 -13.79
N ARG A 375 -0.83 7.19 -12.92
CA ARG A 375 -0.53 7.10 -11.48
C ARG A 375 0.24 5.82 -11.20
N GLY A 376 0.90 5.75 -10.06
CA GLY A 376 1.54 4.53 -9.61
C GLY A 376 2.62 4.81 -8.59
N TYR A 377 2.89 3.85 -7.73
CA TYR A 377 3.99 3.89 -6.79
C TYR A 377 5.33 3.61 -7.50
N ALA A 378 6.39 4.32 -7.09
CA ALA A 378 7.77 4.00 -7.42
C ALA A 378 8.66 4.13 -6.17
N GLY A 379 9.26 3.01 -5.74
CA GLY A 379 10.17 2.97 -4.60
C GLY A 379 11.40 2.11 -4.87
N ILE A 380 12.57 2.57 -4.45
CA ILE A 380 13.85 1.87 -4.58
C ILE A 380 14.44 1.68 -3.19
N GLN A 381 14.66 0.43 -2.81
CA GLN A 381 15.38 0.03 -1.60
C GLN A 381 16.73 -0.55 -2.01
N SER A 382 17.82 -0.04 -1.42
CA SER A 382 19.17 -0.57 -1.60
C SER A 382 19.58 -1.43 -0.41
N TYR A 383 20.34 -2.49 -0.66
CA TYR A 383 20.88 -3.39 0.36
C TYR A 383 22.36 -3.64 0.08
N GLY A 384 23.25 -3.08 0.91
CA GLY A 384 24.70 -3.23 0.77
C GLY A 384 25.21 -4.59 1.26
N VAL A 385 25.69 -5.43 0.34
CA VAL A 385 26.05 -6.83 0.62
C VAL A 385 27.56 -7.10 0.63
N GLU A 386 28.38 -6.05 0.74
CA GLU A 386 29.84 -6.17 0.77
C GLU A 386 30.32 -7.07 1.91
N GLY A 387 31.24 -7.99 1.59
CA GLY A 387 31.77 -8.98 2.54
C GLY A 387 30.76 -10.03 3.03
N ARG A 388 29.57 -10.14 2.42
CA ARG A 388 28.54 -11.11 2.81
C ARG A 388 28.40 -12.21 1.77
N THR A 389 28.37 -13.46 2.23
CA THR A 389 28.12 -14.65 1.38
C THR A 389 26.72 -15.24 1.55
N GLY A 390 26.02 -14.94 2.65
CA GLY A 390 24.67 -15.45 2.89
C GLY A 390 24.04 -14.92 4.18
N GLY A 391 22.98 -15.59 4.64
CA GLY A 391 22.18 -15.18 5.80
C GLY A 391 20.89 -14.48 5.40
N ARG A 392 20.54 -13.39 6.09
CA ARG A 392 19.44 -12.48 5.72
C ARG A 392 19.99 -11.24 5.00
N LEU A 393 19.12 -10.55 4.26
CA LEU A 393 19.45 -9.21 3.75
C LEU A 393 19.87 -8.28 4.90
N PRO A 394 20.79 -7.32 4.64
CA PRO A 394 21.15 -6.26 5.58
C PRO A 394 19.97 -5.31 5.85
N ALA A 395 20.21 -4.28 6.67
CA ALA A 395 19.33 -3.11 6.68
C ALA A 395 19.21 -2.51 5.28
N MET A 396 18.05 -1.93 4.97
CA MET A 396 17.81 -1.24 3.70
C MET A 396 18.12 0.25 3.81
N ASP A 397 18.64 0.83 2.74
CA ASP A 397 18.63 2.26 2.50
C ASP A 397 17.50 2.61 1.53
N LEU A 398 16.64 3.56 1.89
CA LEU A 398 15.54 4.01 1.04
C LEU A 398 16.04 5.10 0.08
N LEU A 399 16.22 4.76 -1.21
CA LEU A 399 16.74 5.68 -2.22
C LEU A 399 15.63 6.47 -2.92
N LEU A 400 14.44 5.89 -3.05
CA LEU A 400 13.29 6.48 -3.72
C LEU A 400 12.00 6.01 -3.04
N ASN A 401 11.01 6.90 -2.90
CA ASN A 401 9.69 6.57 -2.36
C ASN A 401 8.64 7.61 -2.78
N GLU A 402 8.11 7.48 -4.00
CA GLU A 402 7.28 8.50 -4.65
C GLU A 402 6.02 7.91 -5.30
N ILE A 403 5.06 8.79 -5.61
CA ILE A 403 3.80 8.43 -6.26
C ILE A 403 3.56 9.32 -7.49
N GLY A 404 3.23 8.71 -8.62
CA GLY A 404 3.02 9.36 -9.91
C GLY A 404 4.29 9.46 -10.76
N PRO A 405 4.19 10.05 -11.96
CA PRO A 405 5.31 10.12 -12.89
C PRO A 405 6.38 11.05 -12.35
N LEU A 406 7.64 10.66 -12.49
CA LEU A 406 8.77 11.44 -11.98
C LEU A 406 9.98 11.30 -12.89
N ARG A 407 10.83 12.33 -12.86
CA ARG A 407 12.19 12.27 -13.37
C ARG A 407 13.13 12.88 -12.34
N GLN A 408 13.95 12.07 -11.69
CA GLN A 408 14.91 12.52 -10.69
C GLN A 408 16.20 11.70 -10.73
N THR A 409 17.19 12.07 -9.93
CA THR A 409 18.44 11.32 -9.77
C THR A 409 18.58 10.93 -8.30
N VAL A 410 18.88 9.66 -8.03
CA VAL A 410 19.08 9.13 -6.68
C VAL A 410 20.50 8.56 -6.55
N PRO A 411 21.20 8.80 -5.42
CA PRO A 411 22.55 8.26 -5.23
C PRO A 411 22.49 6.77 -4.86
N VAL A 412 23.16 5.93 -5.63
CA VAL A 412 23.38 4.51 -5.33
C VAL A 412 24.67 4.37 -4.52
N PRO A 413 24.64 3.76 -3.32
CA PRO A 413 25.83 3.58 -2.49
C PRO A 413 26.92 2.75 -3.18
N ARG A 414 28.17 2.94 -2.73
CA ARG A 414 29.34 2.22 -3.28
C ARG A 414 29.27 0.72 -3.00
N GLY A 415 29.96 -0.08 -3.82
CA GLY A 415 30.14 -1.51 -3.62
C GLY A 415 28.94 -2.35 -4.11
N PRO A 416 28.91 -3.66 -3.79
CA PRO A 416 27.83 -4.54 -4.24
C PRO A 416 26.51 -4.21 -3.53
N GLN A 417 25.51 -3.82 -4.31
CA GLN A 417 24.15 -3.48 -3.87
C GLN A 417 23.11 -4.40 -4.54
N LEU A 418 22.13 -4.86 -3.78
CA LEU A 418 20.83 -5.26 -4.35
C LEU A 418 19.94 -4.02 -4.38
N LEU A 419 19.33 -3.74 -5.52
CA LEU A 419 18.31 -2.70 -5.63
C LEU A 419 16.95 -3.37 -5.89
N HIS A 420 16.07 -3.28 -4.91
CA HIS A 420 14.69 -3.75 -5.02
C HIS A 420 13.81 -2.57 -5.45
N LEU A 421 13.42 -2.57 -6.72
CA LEU A 421 12.46 -1.63 -7.28
C LEU A 421 11.04 -2.19 -7.10
N ARG A 422 10.19 -1.42 -6.44
CA ARG A 422 8.73 -1.57 -6.49
C ARG A 422 8.19 -0.47 -7.41
N ALA A 423 7.63 -0.84 -8.56
CA ALA A 423 7.13 0.12 -9.54
C ALA A 423 5.80 -0.35 -10.15
N GLU A 424 4.77 0.48 -10.07
CA GLU A 424 3.44 0.22 -10.64
C GLU A 424 3.35 0.77 -12.07
N GLY A 425 4.26 0.37 -12.95
CA GLY A 425 4.26 0.82 -14.34
C GLY A 425 5.61 0.83 -15.03
N ALA A 426 5.71 1.64 -16.09
CA ALA A 426 6.90 1.75 -16.94
C ALA A 426 7.99 2.63 -16.32
N TRP A 427 9.25 2.18 -16.43
CA TRP A 427 10.42 2.94 -15.96
C TRP A 427 11.62 2.82 -16.90
N THR A 428 12.47 3.84 -16.86
CA THR A 428 13.78 3.90 -17.48
C THR A 428 14.80 4.38 -16.45
N PHE A 429 15.87 3.61 -16.28
CA PHE A 429 17.01 3.93 -15.42
C PHE A 429 18.22 4.23 -16.30
N THR A 430 18.97 5.27 -15.97
CA THR A 430 20.30 5.55 -16.58
C THR A 430 21.32 5.71 -15.46
N VAL A 431 22.32 4.82 -15.46
CA VAL A 431 23.43 4.81 -14.50
C VAL A 431 24.50 5.79 -14.95
N GLN A 432 24.87 6.71 -14.06
CA GLN A 432 26.06 7.53 -14.20
C GLN A 432 27.02 7.13 -13.06
N GLU A 433 28.02 6.31 -13.37
CA GLU A 433 29.04 5.90 -12.40
C GLU A 433 29.79 7.13 -11.84
N LEU A 434 30.18 7.07 -10.57
CA LEU A 434 31.04 8.05 -9.92
C LEU A 434 32.51 7.64 -10.07
N ASP A 435 33.37 8.61 -10.40
CA ASP A 435 34.84 8.46 -10.48
C ASP A 435 35.51 8.20 -9.11
#